data_AF-A0A0V8J1T7-F1
#
_entry.id   AF-A0A0V8J1T7-F1
#
_cell.length_a   1.000
_cell.length_b   1.000
_cell.length_c   1.000
_cell.angle_alpha   90.00
_cell.angle_beta   90.00
_cell.angle_gamma   90.00
#
_symmetry.space_group_name_H-M   'P 1'
#
loop_
_entity.id
_entity.type
_entity.pdbx_description
1 polymer ?
#
loop_
_entity_poly.entity_id
_entity_poly.type
_entity_poly.pdbx_seq_one_letter_code
_entity_poly.pdbx_strand_id
1 'polypeptide(L)'
;MNTEVLGISTDSVFSHKVFKDVSPLAGKVQYPLVSDRNHMISRAYRVLDVFSGASVRATIIVAPDGFIASKLIYPSEVGRNAYEILRLVQALQFGEQSQSGVPANWLPGMPGLNMDTENIGRF
;
A
#
# COMPACT_ATOMS: atom_id res chain seq x y z
N MET A 1 -1.43 6.91 13.42
CA MET A 1 -1.00 6.90 12.01
C MET A 1 -2.20 7.28 11.17
N ASN A 2 -2.13 8.40 10.45
CA ASN A 2 -3.28 8.94 9.71
C ASN A 2 -3.36 8.27 8.33
N THR A 3 -3.81 7.02 8.30
CA THR A 3 -3.79 6.18 7.09
C THR A 3 -4.97 5.22 7.09
N GLU A 4 -5.71 5.23 5.99
CA GLU A 4 -6.80 4.30 5.73
C GLU A 4 -6.33 3.13 4.85
N VAL A 5 -6.98 1.99 5.02
CA VAL A 5 -6.69 0.77 4.24
C VAL A 5 -7.94 0.38 3.46
N LEU A 6 -7.76 -0.04 2.21
CA LEU A 6 -8.83 -0.61 1.39
C LEU A 6 -8.36 -1.95 0.83
N GLY A 7 -9.14 -3.01 1.05
CA GLY A 7 -9.00 -4.26 0.31
C GLY A 7 -9.78 -4.14 -0.99
N ILE A 8 -9.17 -4.44 -2.14
CA ILE A 8 -9.82 -4.31 -3.45
C ILE A 8 -9.64 -5.61 -4.21
N SER A 9 -10.70 -6.14 -4.81
CA SER A 9 -10.64 -7.22 -5.80
C SER A 9 -11.73 -7.06 -6.85
N THR A 10 -11.65 -7.85 -7.92
CA THR A 10 -12.66 -7.90 -8.97
C THR A 10 -13.92 -8.68 -8.59
N ASP A 11 -14.00 -9.18 -7.34
CA ASP A 11 -15.17 -9.85 -6.79
C ASP A 11 -16.34 -8.88 -6.53
N SER A 12 -17.54 -9.44 -6.36
CA SER A 12 -18.73 -8.67 -5.99
C SER A 12 -18.77 -8.32 -4.50
N VAL A 13 -19.52 -7.28 -4.14
CA VAL A 13 -19.79 -6.95 -2.73
C VAL A 13 -20.47 -8.10 -1.97
N PHE A 14 -21.26 -8.92 -2.66
CA PHE A 14 -21.89 -10.11 -2.08
C PHE A 14 -20.87 -11.20 -1.78
N SER A 15 -19.91 -11.41 -2.68
CA SER A 15 -18.78 -12.31 -2.48
C SER A 15 -17.97 -11.88 -1.26
N HIS A 16 -17.69 -10.58 -1.11
CA HIS A 16 -16.99 -10.04 0.05
C HIS A 16 -17.75 -10.27 1.35
N LYS A 17 -19.07 -10.05 1.36
CA LYS A 17 -19.92 -10.31 2.52
C LYS A 17 -19.83 -11.78 2.94
N VAL A 18 -20.11 -12.69 2.01
CA VAL A 18 -20.04 -14.14 2.28
C VAL A 18 -18.63 -14.54 2.73
N PHE A 19 -17.58 -13.99 2.12
CA PHE A 19 -16.21 -14.26 2.52
C PHE A 19 -15.94 -13.83 3.98
N LYS A 20 -16.44 -12.67 4.41
CA LYS A 20 -16.36 -12.24 5.81
C LYS A 20 -17.16 -13.14 6.76
N ASP A 21 -18.31 -13.63 6.32
CA ASP A 21 -19.17 -14.51 7.13
C ASP A 21 -18.56 -15.90 7.34
N VAL A 22 -17.88 -16.45 6.32
CA VAL A 22 -17.38 -17.84 6.35
C VAL A 22 -15.91 -17.97 6.74
N SER A 23 -15.08 -16.94 6.56
CA SER A 23 -13.64 -17.00 6.88
C SER A 23 -13.33 -16.36 8.23
N PRO A 24 -12.81 -17.11 9.22
CA PRO A 24 -12.45 -16.56 10.53
C PRO A 24 -11.41 -15.43 10.46
N LEU A 25 -10.55 -15.43 9.44
CA LEU A 25 -9.57 -14.38 9.22
C LEU A 25 -10.19 -13.15 8.55
N ALA A 26 -11.02 -13.35 7.52
CA ALA A 26 -11.67 -12.24 6.82
C ALA A 26 -12.73 -11.55 7.70
N GLY A 27 -13.42 -12.30 8.57
CA GLY A 27 -14.38 -11.76 9.53
C GLY A 27 -13.76 -10.76 10.52
N LYS A 28 -12.45 -10.86 10.78
CA LYS A 28 -11.71 -9.91 11.63
C LYS A 28 -11.30 -8.63 10.92
N VAL A 29 -11.37 -8.58 9.59
CA VAL A 29 -10.98 -7.40 8.81
C VAL A 29 -11.94 -6.25 9.10
N GLN A 30 -11.37 -5.14 9.60
CA GLN A 30 -12.11 -3.94 9.99
C GLN A 30 -12.16 -2.88 8.89
N TYR A 31 -11.29 -2.97 7.89
CA TYR A 31 -11.27 -2.03 6.77
C TYR A 31 -12.23 -2.46 5.64
N PRO A 32 -12.67 -1.53 4.77
CA PRO A 32 -13.56 -1.83 3.66
C PRO A 32 -12.96 -2.83 2.65
N LEU A 33 -13.81 -3.71 2.14
CA LEU A 33 -13.55 -4.53 0.96
C LEU A 33 -14.33 -3.95 -0.23
N VAL A 34 -13.62 -3.31 -1.14
CA VAL A 34 -14.14 -2.66 -2.34
C VAL A 34 -14.29 -3.68 -3.46
N SER A 35 -15.43 -3.60 -4.15
CA SER A 35 -15.68 -4.36 -5.38
C SER A 35 -15.24 -3.55 -6.59
N ASP A 36 -14.37 -4.13 -7.40
CA ASP A 36 -13.92 -3.61 -8.69
C ASP A 36 -14.44 -4.50 -9.84
N ARG A 37 -15.72 -4.87 -9.79
CA ARG A 37 -16.32 -5.80 -10.77
C ARG A 37 -16.29 -5.32 -12.22
N ASN A 38 -16.21 -4.00 -12.42
CA ASN A 38 -16.09 -3.38 -13.75
C ASN A 38 -14.62 -3.22 -14.19
N HIS A 39 -13.68 -3.64 -13.35
CA HIS A 39 -12.22 -3.59 -13.55
C HIS A 39 -11.65 -2.17 -13.71
N MET A 40 -12.41 -1.12 -13.39
CA MET A 40 -11.96 0.26 -13.60
C MET A 40 -10.77 0.60 -12.70
N ILE A 41 -10.80 0.18 -11.43
CA ILE A 41 -9.73 0.46 -10.47
C ILE A 41 -8.48 -0.33 -10.86
N SER A 42 -8.61 -1.63 -11.09
CA SER A 42 -7.49 -2.51 -11.43
C SER A 42 -6.82 -2.09 -12.74
N ARG A 43 -7.59 -1.59 -13.72
CA ARG A 43 -7.03 -1.02 -14.96
C ARG A 43 -6.34 0.32 -14.72
N ALA A 44 -6.96 1.23 -13.97
CA ALA A 44 -6.39 2.55 -13.66
C ALA A 44 -5.03 2.42 -12.97
N TYR A 45 -4.91 1.49 -12.02
CA TYR A 45 -3.64 1.23 -11.33
C TYR A 45 -2.70 0.29 -12.09
N ARG A 46 -3.09 -0.20 -13.28
CA ARG A 46 -2.31 -1.14 -14.11
C ARG A 46 -1.90 -2.37 -13.32
N VAL A 47 -2.88 -3.03 -12.71
CA VAL A 47 -2.74 -4.25 -11.93
C VAL A 47 -3.73 -5.34 -12.33
N LEU A 48 -4.62 -5.09 -13.31
CA LEU A 48 -5.48 -6.13 -13.86
C LEU A 48 -4.66 -7.12 -14.71
N ASP A 49 -4.74 -8.40 -14.39
CA ASP A 49 -4.44 -9.46 -15.34
C ASP A 49 -5.66 -9.70 -16.22
N VAL A 50 -5.52 -9.35 -17.50
CA VAL A 50 -6.62 -9.40 -18.49
C VAL A 50 -7.02 -10.83 -18.85
N PHE A 51 -6.14 -11.82 -18.63
CA PHE A 51 -6.43 -13.21 -18.96
C PHE A 51 -7.27 -13.88 -17.88
N SER A 52 -6.92 -13.66 -16.60
CA SER A 52 -7.70 -14.20 -15.48
C SER A 52 -8.90 -13.33 -15.09
N GLY A 53 -8.88 -12.04 -15.42
CA GLY A 53 -9.87 -11.08 -14.93
C GLY A 53 -9.69 -10.72 -13.44
N ALA A 54 -8.56 -11.10 -12.84
CA ALA A 54 -8.21 -10.77 -11.47
C ALA A 54 -7.12 -9.70 -11.41
N SER A 55 -7.01 -8.99 -10.29
CA SER A 55 -5.86 -8.13 -10.05
C SER A 55 -4.65 -8.98 -9.64
N VAL A 56 -3.45 -8.64 -10.13
CA VAL A 56 -2.20 -9.12 -9.52
C VAL A 56 -2.09 -8.60 -8.09
N ARG A 57 -1.25 -9.25 -7.26
CA ARG A 57 -1.06 -8.81 -5.87
C ARG A 57 -0.28 -7.50 -5.85
N ALA A 58 -0.97 -6.40 -5.64
CA ALA A 58 -0.35 -5.09 -5.51
C ALA A 58 -0.72 -4.40 -4.19
N THR A 59 0.17 -3.53 -3.73
CA THR A 59 -0.11 -2.53 -2.70
C THR A 59 0.28 -1.17 -3.27
N ILE A 60 -0.65 -0.22 -3.24
CA ILE A 60 -0.44 1.15 -3.68
C ILE A 60 -0.61 2.05 -2.45
N ILE A 61 0.41 2.86 -2.17
CA ILE A 61 0.33 3.90 -1.15
C ILE A 61 0.09 5.22 -1.88
N VAL A 62 -1.02 5.87 -1.54
CA VAL A 62 -1.43 7.17 -2.09
C VAL A 62 -1.24 8.22 -0.99
N ALA A 63 -0.53 9.30 -1.32
CA ALA A 63 -0.30 10.42 -0.41
C ALA A 63 -1.55 11.32 -0.31
N PRO A 64 -1.65 12.19 0.72
CA PRO A 64 -2.81 13.06 0.91
C PRO A 64 -3.11 14.01 -0.26
N ASP A 65 -2.11 14.34 -1.07
CA ASP A 65 -2.21 15.14 -2.29
C ASP A 65 -2.79 14.35 -3.49
N GLY A 66 -3.07 13.06 -3.31
CA GLY A 66 -3.64 12.17 -4.32
C GLY A 66 -2.62 11.49 -5.22
N PHE A 67 -1.31 11.75 -5.05
CA PHE A 67 -0.28 11.11 -5.86
C PHE A 67 0.13 9.75 -5.29
N ILE A 68 0.57 8.84 -6.18
CA ILE A 68 1.09 7.54 -5.77
C ILE A 68 2.51 7.74 -5.20
N ALA A 69 2.66 7.49 -3.90
CA ALA A 69 3.94 7.57 -3.21
C ALA A 69 4.74 6.25 -3.33
N SER A 70 4.06 5.11 -3.41
CA SER A 70 4.72 3.81 -3.59
C SER A 70 3.78 2.80 -4.26
N LYS A 71 4.37 1.89 -5.05
CA LYS A 71 3.68 0.76 -5.68
C LYS A 71 4.54 -0.49 -5.55
N LEU A 72 4.03 -1.49 -4.85
CA LEU A 72 4.65 -2.80 -4.68
C LEU A 72 3.82 -3.83 -5.44
N ILE A 73 4.46 -4.63 -6.30
CA ILE A 73 3.81 -5.73 -7.04
C ILE A 73 4.48 -7.04 -6.64
N TYR A 74 3.67 -8.02 -6.29
CA TYR A 74 4.09 -9.36 -5.92
C TYR A 74 3.48 -10.36 -6.90
N PRO A 75 4.20 -11.46 -7.21
CA PRO A 75 3.58 -12.55 -7.94
C PRO A 75 2.57 -13.29 -7.04
N SER A 76 1.70 -14.10 -7.63
CA SER A 76 0.55 -14.70 -6.94
C SER A 76 0.95 -15.68 -5.82
N GLU A 77 2.12 -16.27 -5.91
CA GLU A 77 2.71 -17.23 -4.98
C GLU A 77 3.43 -16.58 -3.80
N VAL A 78 3.74 -15.28 -3.85
CA VAL A 78 4.44 -14.57 -2.77
C VAL A 78 3.49 -13.66 -2.00
N GLY A 79 3.43 -13.87 -0.69
CA GLY A 79 2.70 -12.99 0.23
C GLY A 79 3.35 -11.62 0.39
N ARG A 80 2.53 -10.60 0.64
CA ARG A 80 3.00 -9.24 0.93
C ARG A 80 3.67 -9.18 2.31
N ASN A 81 4.70 -8.33 2.44
CA ASN A 81 5.30 -8.03 3.73
C ASN A 81 4.57 -6.83 4.38
N ALA A 82 3.70 -7.11 5.36
CA ALA A 82 2.94 -6.08 6.06
C ALA A 82 3.82 -5.11 6.87
N TYR A 83 4.96 -5.59 7.40
CA TYR A 83 5.90 -4.73 8.13
C TYR A 83 6.57 -3.72 7.21
N GLU A 84 6.90 -4.11 5.98
CA GLU A 84 7.47 -3.18 5.00
C GLU A 84 6.44 -2.13 4.55
N ILE A 85 5.19 -2.54 4.34
CA ILE A 85 4.11 -1.60 4.02
C ILE A 85 3.93 -0.58 5.15
N LEU A 86 3.91 -1.04 6.41
CA LEU A 86 3.83 -0.17 7.57
C LEU A 86 5.05 0.77 7.66
N ARG A 87 6.26 0.25 7.47
CA ARG A 87 7.50 1.02 7.49
C ARG A 87 7.49 2.11 6.42
N LEU A 88 7.04 1.81 5.19
CA LEU A 88 6.92 2.79 4.12
C LEU A 88 5.94 3.93 4.48
N VAL A 89 4.77 3.60 5.03
CA VAL A 89 3.80 4.61 5.47
C VAL A 89 4.42 5.51 6.56
N GLN A 90 5.10 4.91 7.54
CA GLN A 90 5.77 5.66 8.61
C GLN A 90 6.92 6.53 8.09
N ALA A 91 7.71 6.02 7.14
CA ALA A 91 8.81 6.74 6.51
C ALA A 91 8.31 7.96 5.74
N LEU A 92 7.25 7.79 4.94
CA LEU A 92 6.64 8.88 4.19
C LEU A 92 6.13 9.98 5.12
N GLN A 93 5.39 9.61 6.18
CA GLN A 93 4.89 10.57 7.17
C GLN A 93 6.02 11.25 7.96
N PHE A 94 7.09 10.51 8.29
CA PHE A 94 8.25 11.08 8.97
C PHE A 94 8.98 12.10 8.10
N GLY A 95 9.25 11.79 6.83
CA GLY A 95 9.94 12.71 5.91
C GLY A 95 9.17 14.01 5.71
N GLU A 96 7.84 13.92 5.60
CA GLU A 96 6.96 15.09 5.51
C GLU A 96 6.99 15.95 6.79
N GLN A 97 6.86 15.33 7.96
CA GLN A 97 6.81 16.04 9.25
C GLN A 97 8.15 16.64 9.67
N SER A 98 9.25 15.95 9.41
CA SER A 98 10.60 16.35 9.82
C SER A 98 11.33 17.20 8.78
N GLN A 99 10.74 17.37 7.59
CA GLN A 99 11.39 18.00 6.42
C GLN A 99 12.80 17.44 6.12
N SER A 100 13.02 16.17 6.47
CA SER A 100 14.31 15.49 6.36
C SER A 100 14.21 14.37 5.33
N GLY A 101 15.34 14.01 4.73
CA GLY A 101 15.44 12.82 3.89
C GLY A 101 15.26 11.54 4.72
N VAL A 102 14.75 10.49 4.09
CA VAL A 102 14.58 9.18 4.74
C VAL A 102 15.62 8.21 4.16
N PRO A 103 16.64 7.81 4.93
CA PRO A 103 17.71 6.96 4.41
C PRO A 103 17.24 5.55 4.06
N ALA A 104 18.08 4.82 3.30
CA ALA A 104 17.89 3.40 3.08
C ALA A 104 17.84 2.65 4.42
N ASN A 105 17.01 1.59 4.48
CA ASN A 105 16.80 0.78 5.69
C ASN A 105 16.29 1.55 6.92
N TRP A 106 15.79 2.77 6.76
CA TRP A 106 15.23 3.55 7.86
C TRP A 106 14.09 2.81 8.56
N LEU A 107 14.13 2.82 9.89
CA LEU A 107 13.10 2.31 10.79
C LEU A 107 12.62 3.43 11.74
N PRO A 108 11.39 3.35 12.27
CA PRO A 108 10.90 4.30 13.26
C PRO A 108 11.87 4.48 14.44
N GLY A 109 12.16 5.74 14.77
CA GLY A 109 13.12 6.12 15.81
C GLY A 109 14.55 6.38 15.31
N MET A 110 14.87 6.03 14.06
CA MET A 110 16.16 6.40 13.45
C MET A 110 16.16 7.87 12.97
N PRO A 111 17.33 8.54 12.96
CA PRO A 111 17.44 9.89 12.44
C PRO A 111 17.16 9.95 10.93
N GLY A 112 16.69 11.10 10.46
CA GLY A 112 16.62 11.44 9.04
C GLY A 112 17.97 11.89 8.48
N LEU A 113 17.97 12.22 7.19
CA LEU A 113 19.10 12.84 6.49
C LEU A 113 18.88 14.35 6.37
N ASN A 114 19.90 15.14 6.70
CA ASN A 114 19.89 16.57 6.37
C ASN A 114 20.03 16.73 4.85
N MET A 115 19.08 17.44 4.23
CA MET A 115 18.99 17.66 2.79
C MET A 115 19.70 18.94 2.31
N ASP A 116 20.42 19.64 3.18
CA ASP A 116 21.19 20.83 2.83
C ASP A 116 22.26 20.52 1.77
N THR A 117 22.38 21.41 0.78
CA THR A 117 23.29 21.25 -0.36
C THR A 117 24.76 21.13 0.05
N GLU A 118 25.13 21.66 1.22
CA GLU A 118 26.49 21.56 1.77
C GLU A 118 26.91 20.12 2.10
N ASN A 119 25.94 19.21 2.27
CA ASN A 119 26.20 17.82 2.61
C ASN A 119 26.19 16.86 1.41
N ILE A 120 26.03 17.36 0.18
CA ILE A 120 26.08 16.53 -1.03
C ILE A 120 27.43 15.79 -1.11
N GLY A 121 27.38 14.45 -1.20
CA GLY A 121 28.56 13.59 -1.31
C GLY A 121 29.33 13.34 0.00
N ARG A 122 28.79 13.76 1.15
CA ARG A 122 29.43 13.58 2.47
C ARG A 122 28.84 12.44 3.31
N PHE A 123 27.95 11.65 2.72
CA PHE A 123 27.29 10.50 3.33
C PHE A 123 27.73 9.20 2.65
#